data_AF-A0A924CXR4-F1
#
_entry.id   AF-A0A924CXR4-F1
#
_cell.length_a   1.000
_cell.length_b   1.000
_cell.length_c   1.000
_cell.angle_alpha   90.00
_cell.angle_beta   90.00
_cell.angle_gamma   90.00
#
_symmetry.space_group_name_H-M   'P 1'
#
loop_
_entity.id
_entity.type
_entity.pdbx_description
1 polymer ?
#
loop_
_entity_poly.entity_id
_entity_poly.type
_entity_poly.pdbx_seq_one_letter_code
_entity_poly.pdbx_strand_id
1 'polypeptide(L)'
;MTPAARAQAAIECLDAIIAAASTGGAAADTIVQRYFTTRRYAGSKDRRAVRDLVFDVIRSIGTPPDSGRAALIGHARANAPALLALFTGTADAAGHAPMALVTGEPEATPSLAPGWQLDQLRQRFGVASPKAGG
;
A
#
# COMPACT_ATOMS: atom_id res chain seq x y z
N MET A 1 -11.87 -5.94 14.13
CA MET A 1 -11.76 -4.83 13.15
C MET A 1 -12.39 -5.27 11.84
N THR A 2 -13.20 -4.44 11.17
CA THR A 2 -13.79 -4.79 9.86
C THR A 2 -12.71 -4.81 8.77
N PRO A 3 -12.93 -5.52 7.64
CA PRO A 3 -11.99 -5.48 6.51
C PRO A 3 -11.71 -4.05 6.01
N ALA A 4 -12.75 -3.21 5.89
CA ALA A 4 -12.60 -1.81 5.49
C ALA A 4 -11.78 -1.00 6.50
N ALA A 5 -11.98 -1.21 7.80
CA ALA A 5 -11.15 -0.56 8.82
C ALA A 5 -9.68 -0.98 8.71
N ARG A 6 -9.41 -2.25 8.38
CA ARG A 6 -8.02 -2.74 8.15
C ARG A 6 -7.38 -2.06 6.96
N ALA A 7 -8.12 -1.85 5.86
CA ALA A 7 -7.64 -1.09 4.72
C ALA A 7 -7.32 0.36 5.10
N GLN A 8 -8.21 1.01 5.87
CA GLN A 8 -7.95 2.37 6.37
C GLN A 8 -6.70 2.44 7.26
N ALA A 9 -6.52 1.49 8.17
CA ALA A 9 -5.32 1.43 9.00
C ALA A 9 -4.04 1.18 8.20
N ALA A 10 -4.11 0.39 7.12
CA ALA A 10 -2.98 0.21 6.22
C ALA A 10 -2.61 1.51 5.51
N ILE A 11 -3.59 2.30 5.04
CA ILE A 11 -3.36 3.63 4.46
C ILE A 11 -2.63 4.53 5.45
N GLU A 12 -3.14 4.65 6.69
CA GLU A 12 -2.52 5.48 7.72
C GLU A 12 -1.08 5.05 8.07
N CYS A 13 -0.83 3.73 8.10
CA CYS A 13 0.52 3.21 8.28
C CYS A 13 1.43 3.56 7.09
N LEU A 14 0.94 3.40 5.86
CA LEU A 14 1.69 3.72 4.65
C LEU A 14 2.05 5.21 4.58
N ASP A 15 1.13 6.11 4.94
CA ASP A 15 1.41 7.55 5.03
C ASP A 15 2.58 7.84 6.00
N ALA A 16 2.54 7.24 7.19
CA ALA A 16 3.61 7.38 8.17
C ALA A 16 4.95 6.80 7.67
N ILE A 17 4.91 5.69 6.91
CA ILE A 17 6.09 5.05 6.32
C ILE A 17 6.69 5.92 5.22
N ILE A 18 5.87 6.51 4.35
CA ILE A 18 6.31 7.42 3.29
C ILE A 18 7.01 8.64 3.91
N ALA A 19 6.40 9.25 4.94
CA ALA A 19 7.00 10.36 5.66
C ALA A 19 8.34 9.98 6.33
N ALA A 20 8.39 8.82 6.99
CA ALA A 20 9.61 8.33 7.64
C ALA A 20 10.73 8.02 6.62
N ALA A 21 10.41 7.43 5.47
CA ALA A 21 11.39 7.10 4.44
C ALA A 21 12.12 8.34 3.91
N SER A 22 11.42 9.49 3.80
CA SER A 22 12.01 10.75 3.34
C SER A 22 13.01 11.38 4.33
N THR A 23 12.96 10.99 5.60
CA THR A 23 13.74 11.62 6.69
C THR A 23 14.71 10.65 7.39
N GLY A 24 14.84 9.41 6.90
CA GLY A 24 15.61 8.37 7.59
C GLY A 24 14.98 7.93 8.93
N GLY A 25 13.66 8.03 9.03
CA GLY A 25 12.89 7.73 10.23
C GLY A 25 12.76 6.23 10.55
N ALA A 26 11.78 5.91 11.40
CA ALA A 26 11.56 4.54 11.87
C ALA A 26 11.25 3.56 10.73
N ALA A 27 11.67 2.31 10.89
CA ALA A 27 11.34 1.22 9.98
C ALA A 27 9.83 0.93 9.94
N ALA A 28 9.35 0.39 8.81
CA ALA A 28 7.93 0.14 8.56
C ALA A 28 7.28 -0.78 9.60
N ASP A 29 7.96 -1.83 10.04
CA ASP A 29 7.48 -2.74 11.08
C ASP A 29 7.34 -2.05 12.44
N THR A 30 8.28 -1.15 12.77
CA THR A 30 8.22 -0.32 13.98
C THR A 30 7.03 0.64 13.93
N ILE A 31 6.77 1.25 12.76
CA ILE A 31 5.61 2.13 12.56
C ILE A 31 4.30 1.36 12.75
N VAL A 32 4.16 0.20 12.11
CA VAL A 32 2.97 -0.66 12.27
C VAL A 32 2.81 -1.10 13.72
N GLN A 33 3.90 -1.45 14.41
CA GLN A 33 3.84 -1.80 15.84
C GLN A 33 3.32 -0.64 16.69
N ARG A 34 3.90 0.55 16.53
CA ARG A 34 3.51 1.77 17.26
C ARG A 34 2.06 2.18 16.98
N TYR A 35 1.61 2.03 15.74
CA TYR A 35 0.23 2.30 15.32
C TYR A 35 -0.79 1.55 16.18
N PHE A 36 -0.50 0.29 16.50
CA PHE A 36 -1.39 -0.56 17.30
C PHE A 36 -1.22 -0.42 18.81
N THR A 37 -0.09 0.09 19.30
CA THR A 37 0.09 0.35 20.75
C THR A 37 -0.97 1.31 21.29
N THR A 38 -1.43 2.26 20.47
CA THR A 38 -2.47 3.23 20.85
C THR A 38 -3.90 2.74 20.57
N ARG A 39 -4.10 1.54 20.00
CA ARG A 39 -5.40 1.03 19.51
C ARG A 39 -5.75 -0.34 20.10
N ARG A 40 -6.29 -0.33 21.33
CA ARG A 40 -6.60 -1.56 22.11
C ARG A 40 -7.67 -2.48 21.49
N TYR A 41 -8.42 -2.01 20.50
CA TYR A 41 -9.49 -2.77 19.83
C TYR A 41 -8.98 -3.78 18.78
N ALA A 42 -7.71 -3.70 18.37
CA ALA A 42 -7.16 -4.57 17.33
C ALA A 42 -6.57 -5.85 17.93
N GLY A 43 -7.15 -7.01 17.61
CA GLY A 43 -6.64 -8.32 18.02
C GLY A 43 -5.40 -8.75 17.23
N SER A 44 -4.76 -9.86 17.62
CA SER A 44 -3.57 -10.39 16.92
C SER A 44 -3.81 -10.66 15.42
N LYS A 45 -5.00 -11.15 15.08
CA LYS A 45 -5.43 -11.38 13.68
C LYS A 45 -5.55 -10.06 12.90
N ASP A 46 -6.09 -9.01 13.53
CA ASP A 46 -6.23 -7.70 12.89
C ASP A 46 -4.85 -7.09 12.62
N ARG A 47 -3.96 -7.14 13.62
CA ARG A 47 -2.59 -6.62 13.49
C ARG A 47 -1.80 -7.32 12.41
N ARG A 48 -1.93 -8.65 12.31
CA ARG A 48 -1.34 -9.45 11.24
C ARG A 48 -1.89 -9.03 9.88
N ALA A 49 -3.20 -8.97 9.72
CA ALA A 49 -3.84 -8.62 8.45
C ALA A 49 -3.42 -7.23 7.94
N VAL A 50 -3.32 -6.23 8.82
CA VAL A 50 -2.85 -4.89 8.44
C VAL A 50 -1.37 -4.91 8.09
N ARG A 51 -0.53 -5.58 8.87
CA ARG A 51 0.90 -5.72 8.57
C ARG A 51 1.12 -6.36 7.20
N ASP A 52 0.46 -7.48 6.94
CA ASP A 52 0.62 -8.23 5.69
C ASP A 52 0.21 -7.34 4.51
N LEU A 53 -0.94 -6.67 4.59
CA LEU A 53 -1.39 -5.72 3.56
C LEU A 53 -0.40 -4.57 3.33
N VAL A 54 0.12 -3.95 4.40
CA VAL A 54 1.12 -2.88 4.28
C VAL A 54 2.37 -3.36 3.54
N PHE A 55 2.88 -4.54 3.88
CA PHE A 55 4.07 -5.07 3.23
C PHE A 55 3.82 -5.54 1.79
N ASP A 56 2.63 -6.05 1.48
CA ASP A 56 2.25 -6.40 0.11
C ASP A 56 2.16 -5.14 -0.77
N VAL A 57 1.63 -4.04 -0.24
CA VAL A 57 1.63 -2.74 -0.92
C VAL A 57 3.06 -2.25 -1.15
N ILE A 58 3.90 -2.21 -0.11
CA ILE A 58 5.30 -1.76 -0.21
C ILE A 58 6.07 -2.54 -1.28
N ARG A 59 5.91 -3.88 -1.33
CA ARG A 59 6.61 -4.73 -2.31
C ARG A 59 6.14 -4.54 -3.74
N SER A 60 4.94 -4.00 -3.94
CA SER A 60 4.37 -3.80 -5.27
C SER A 60 4.71 -2.44 -5.88
N ILE A 61 5.39 -1.55 -5.14
CA ILE A 61 5.62 -0.18 -5.53
C ILE A 61 7.12 0.07 -5.71
N GLY A 62 7.50 0.43 -6.93
CA GLY A 62 8.91 0.67 -7.29
C GLY A 62 9.41 2.08 -7.00
N THR A 63 8.53 3.06 -6.82
CA THR A 63 8.88 4.46 -6.55
C THR A 63 8.01 5.01 -5.43
N PRO A 64 8.51 5.93 -4.58
CA PRO A 64 7.70 6.52 -3.50
C PRO A 64 6.37 7.06 -4.04
N PRO A 65 5.22 6.61 -3.51
CA PRO A 65 3.91 7.09 -3.93
C PRO A 65 3.54 8.41 -3.22
N ASP A 66 2.61 9.17 -3.79
CA ASP A 66 2.17 10.47 -3.24
C ASP A 66 1.53 10.36 -1.84
N SER A 67 0.87 9.23 -1.57
CA SER A 67 0.23 8.93 -0.29
C SER A 67 0.03 7.42 -0.11
N GLY A 68 -0.26 7.00 1.12
CA GLY A 68 -0.67 5.64 1.45
C GLY A 68 -1.97 5.24 0.75
N ARG A 69 -2.86 6.21 0.47
CA ARG A 69 -4.06 5.99 -0.33
C ARG A 69 -3.70 5.67 -1.77
N ALA A 70 -2.89 6.51 -2.42
CA ALA A 70 -2.45 6.28 -3.79
C ALA A 70 -1.71 4.94 -3.91
N ALA A 71 -0.89 4.60 -2.91
CA ALA A 71 -0.20 3.33 -2.78
C ALA A 71 -1.17 2.13 -2.77
N LEU A 72 -2.17 2.17 -1.89
CA LEU A 72 -3.13 1.07 -1.75
C LEU A 72 -4.02 0.92 -2.99
N ILE A 73 -4.47 2.02 -3.62
CA ILE A 73 -5.25 1.98 -4.86
C ILE A 73 -4.44 1.35 -5.99
N GLY A 74 -3.20 1.80 -6.18
CA GLY A 74 -2.29 1.26 -7.19
C GLY A 74 -2.06 -0.24 -7.02
N HIS A 75 -1.73 -0.65 -5.80
CA HIS A 75 -1.59 -2.06 -5.45
C HIS A 75 -2.88 -2.86 -5.73
N ALA A 76 -4.03 -2.36 -5.29
CA ALA A 76 -5.31 -3.02 -5.42
C ALA A 76 -5.67 -3.23 -6.91
N ARG A 77 -5.50 -2.23 -7.77
CA ARG A 77 -5.82 -2.37 -9.19
C ARG A 77 -5.00 -3.44 -9.89
N ALA A 78 -3.70 -3.53 -9.61
CA ALA A 78 -2.84 -4.50 -10.29
C ALA A 78 -2.89 -5.91 -9.69
N ASN A 79 -2.98 -6.02 -8.37
CA ASN A 79 -2.70 -7.30 -7.68
C ASN A 79 -3.89 -7.83 -6.86
N ALA A 80 -4.79 -6.97 -6.40
CA ALA A 80 -5.87 -7.36 -5.50
C ALA A 80 -7.16 -6.52 -5.70
N PRO A 81 -7.87 -6.64 -6.84
CA PRO A 81 -8.99 -5.77 -7.18
C PRO A 81 -10.13 -5.76 -6.16
N ALA A 82 -10.30 -6.87 -5.42
CA ALA A 82 -11.31 -6.98 -4.36
C ALA A 82 -11.11 -5.95 -3.23
N LEU A 83 -9.90 -5.43 -3.01
CA LEU A 83 -9.64 -4.39 -2.02
C LEU A 83 -10.35 -3.07 -2.36
N LEU A 84 -10.61 -2.79 -3.64
CA LEU A 84 -11.30 -1.56 -4.06
C LEU A 84 -12.72 -1.49 -3.51
N ALA A 85 -13.38 -2.64 -3.32
CA ALA A 85 -14.72 -2.71 -2.73
C ALA A 85 -14.74 -2.33 -1.23
N LEU A 86 -13.58 -2.17 -0.59
CA LEU A 86 -13.48 -1.75 0.81
C LEU A 86 -13.48 -0.23 0.99
N PHE A 87 -13.41 0.53 -0.12
CA PHE A 87 -13.48 1.98 -0.15
C PHE A 87 -14.94 2.42 -0.07
N THR A 88 -15.51 2.30 1.12
CA THR A 88 -16.93 2.58 1.41
C THR A 88 -17.10 3.71 2.43
N GLY A 89 -16.02 4.38 2.81
CA GLY A 89 -16.03 5.45 3.81
C GLY A 89 -16.77 6.68 3.34
N THR A 90 -17.47 7.31 4.27
CA THR A 90 -18.23 8.55 4.12
C THR A 90 -17.68 9.61 5.08
N ALA A 91 -18.01 10.89 4.84
CA ALA A 91 -17.48 12.01 5.63
C ALA A 91 -17.87 11.94 7.12
N ASP A 92 -19.01 11.33 7.43
CA ASP A 92 -19.55 11.13 8.78
C ASP A 92 -19.00 9.89 9.50
N ALA A 93 -18.31 8.98 8.79
CA ALA A 93 -17.76 7.74 9.33
C ALA A 93 -16.22 7.66 9.19
N ALA A 94 -15.56 8.78 9.48
CA ALA A 94 -14.11 8.91 9.38
C ALA A 94 -13.37 7.86 10.22
N GLY A 95 -12.33 7.23 9.64
CA GLY A 95 -11.48 6.26 10.33
C GLY A 95 -12.01 4.83 10.41
N HIS A 96 -13.24 4.56 9.95
CA HIS A 96 -13.82 3.19 9.93
C HIS A 96 -13.66 2.47 8.59
N ALA A 97 -13.45 3.22 7.51
CA ALA A 97 -13.22 2.73 6.17
C ALA A 97 -12.50 3.82 5.36
N PRO A 98 -11.72 3.46 4.32
CA PRO A 98 -11.20 4.45 3.39
C PRO A 98 -12.32 5.14 2.65
N MET A 99 -12.20 6.45 2.47
CA MET A 99 -13.14 7.25 1.68
C MET A 99 -13.40 6.59 0.33
N ALA A 100 -14.66 6.63 -0.08
CA ALA A 100 -15.11 6.10 -1.37
C ALA A 100 -14.22 6.56 -2.52
N LEU A 101 -14.03 5.68 -3.51
CA LEU A 101 -13.18 5.99 -4.66
C LEU A 101 -13.75 7.18 -5.45
N VAL A 102 -12.86 8.04 -5.92
CA VAL A 102 -13.18 9.18 -6.78
C VAL A 102 -12.55 8.92 -8.15
N THR A 103 -13.30 9.21 -9.20
CA THR A 103 -12.80 9.02 -10.57
C THR A 103 -11.60 9.93 -10.82
N GLY A 104 -10.49 9.34 -11.31
CA GLY A 104 -9.27 10.08 -11.64
C GLY A 104 -8.43 10.50 -10.44
N GLU A 105 -8.69 9.96 -9.25
CA GLU A 105 -7.83 10.24 -8.09
C GLU A 105 -6.43 9.62 -8.25
N PRO A 106 -5.41 10.19 -7.57
CA PRO A 106 -4.04 9.71 -7.68
C PRO A 106 -3.90 8.24 -7.28
N GLU A 107 -3.16 7.48 -8.07
CA GLU A 107 -2.79 6.10 -7.79
C GLU A 107 -1.33 5.83 -8.14
N ALA A 108 -0.66 5.01 -7.31
CA ALA A 108 0.70 4.60 -7.57
C ALA A 108 0.73 3.62 -8.74
N THR A 109 1.75 3.73 -9.61
CA THR A 109 1.98 2.72 -10.65
C THR A 109 2.78 1.56 -10.06
N PRO A 110 2.25 0.32 -10.06
CA PRO A 110 2.96 -0.83 -9.53
C PRO A 110 4.21 -1.15 -10.36
N SER A 111 5.29 -1.51 -9.67
CA SER A 111 6.55 -1.87 -10.29
C SER A 111 7.37 -2.76 -9.37
N LEU A 112 8.17 -3.66 -9.94
CA LEU A 112 9.07 -4.54 -9.21
C LEU A 112 10.27 -3.80 -8.60
N ALA A 113 10.64 -2.66 -9.18
CA ALA A 113 11.78 -1.86 -8.76
C ALA A 113 11.65 -0.41 -9.28
N PRO A 114 12.45 0.54 -8.76
CA PRO A 114 12.56 1.86 -9.35
C PRO A 114 12.98 1.81 -10.83
N GLY A 115 12.53 2.77 -11.63
CA GLY A 115 12.83 2.83 -13.07
C GLY A 115 14.32 2.74 -13.38
N TRP A 116 15.15 3.48 -12.64
CA TRP A 116 16.61 3.47 -12.80
C TRP A 116 17.22 2.07 -12.61
N GLN A 117 16.66 1.27 -11.69
CA GLN A 117 17.17 -0.08 -11.42
C GLN A 117 16.71 -1.05 -12.51
N LEU A 118 15.46 -0.92 -12.97
CA LEU A 118 14.96 -1.68 -14.11
C LEU A 118 15.76 -1.39 -15.37
N ASP A 119 16.14 -0.13 -15.60
CA ASP A 119 16.96 0.27 -16.75
C ASP A 119 18.37 -0.34 -16.67
N GLN A 120 19.00 -0.34 -15.50
CA GLN A 120 20.28 -1.03 -15.30
C GLN A 120 20.17 -2.54 -15.55
N LEU A 121 19.10 -3.18 -15.06
CA LEU A 121 18.86 -4.60 -15.30
C LEU A 121 18.65 -4.90 -16.78
N ARG A 122 17.88 -4.07 -17.50
CA ARG A 122 17.68 -4.19 -18.95
C ARG A 122 18.98 -4.00 -19.73
N GLN A 123 19.81 -3.03 -19.35
CA GLN A 123 21.13 -2.83 -19.97
C GLN A 123 22.04 -4.04 -19.76
N ARG A 124 22.02 -4.63 -18.56
CA ARG A 124 22.91 -5.73 -18.21
C ARG A 124 22.48 -7.08 -18.79
N PHE A 125 21.19 -7.35 -18.82
CA PHE A 125 20.63 -8.68 -19.13
C PHE A 125 19.71 -8.71 -20.36
N GLY A 126 19.43 -7.56 -20.97
CA GLY A 126 18.44 -7.42 -22.04
C GLY A 126 17.00 -7.33 -21.55
N VAL A 127 16.08 -7.01 -22.46
CA VAL A 127 14.63 -7.14 -22.23
C VAL A 127 14.20 -8.56 -22.56
N ALA A 128 13.70 -9.30 -21.58
CA ALA A 128 13.03 -10.57 -21.87
C ALA A 128 11.83 -10.29 -22.78
N SER A 129 11.84 -10.86 -23.99
CA SER A 129 10.65 -10.83 -24.85
C SER A 129 9.56 -11.67 -24.17
N PRO A 130 8.31 -11.18 -24.06
CA PRO A 130 7.23 -12.05 -23.61
C PRO A 130 7.15 -13.22 -24.60
N LYS A 131 7.26 -14.46 -24.10
CA LYS A 131 6.89 -15.63 -24.90
C LYS A 131 5.42 -15.43 -25.28
N ALA A 132 5.16 -15.21 -26.56
CA ALA A 132 3.84 -15.40 -27.12
C ALA A 132 3.48 -16.89 -26.94
N GLY A 133 2.73 -17.23 -25.89
CA GLY A 133 1.95 -18.47 -25.87
C GLY A 133 0.67 -18.21 -26.66
N GLY A 134 0.24 -19.04 -27.62
CA GLY A 134 0.46 -20.48 -27.76
C GLY A 134 -0.75 -21.20 -27.20
#